data_AF-A0AAW9KER8-F1
#
_entry.id   AF-A0AAW9KER8-F1
#
_cell.length_a   1.000
_cell.length_b   1.000
_cell.length_c   1.000
_cell.angle_alpha   90.00
_cell.angle_beta   90.00
_cell.angle_gamma   90.00
#
_symmetry.space_group_name_H-M   'P 1'
#
loop_
_entity.id
_entity.type
_entity.pdbx_description
1 polymer ?
#
loop_
_entity_poly.entity_id
_entity_poly.type
_entity_poly.pdbx_seq_one_letter_code
_entity_poly.pdbx_strand_id
1 'polypeptide(L)'
;EYAPSSPRIYKGKKNIQDAHEAIRPSIIEITPEMAKYSLTSEQYKLYYLIWNRFMASHMAYCELNTNSIEIKNGDYKFKASGSTIKFDGFMKLYEYATEEDNEDVSLPKLEENDELSKVDIEGKQHFTQPPARYSEASFVKSLEEKGIGRPSTYVPTITT
;
A
#
# COMPACT_ATOMS: atom_id res chain seq x y z
N GLU A 1 -15.20 8.19 13.54
CA GLU A 1 -14.29 8.72 12.49
C GLU A 1 -13.76 7.61 11.59
N TYR A 2 -13.06 6.60 12.13
CA TYR A 2 -12.52 5.47 11.35
C TYR A 2 -13.54 4.46 10.82
N ALA A 3 -14.80 4.51 11.25
CA ALA A 3 -15.86 3.68 10.69
C ALA A 3 -16.46 4.38 9.45
N PRO A 4 -16.61 3.68 8.32
CA PRO A 4 -17.18 4.25 7.11
C PRO A 4 -18.68 4.53 7.29
N SER A 5 -19.21 5.47 6.51
CA SER A 5 -20.62 5.85 6.54
C SER A 5 -21.57 4.73 6.08
N SER A 6 -21.06 3.77 5.31
CA SER A 6 -21.80 2.58 4.88
C SER A 6 -20.88 1.35 4.86
N PRO A 7 -21.45 0.14 5.02
CA PRO A 7 -20.66 -1.09 4.96
C PRO A 7 -19.96 -1.25 3.61
N ARG A 8 -18.67 -1.55 3.65
CA ARG A 8 -17.88 -1.86 2.46
C ARG A 8 -18.15 -3.30 2.00
N ILE A 9 -18.51 -3.45 0.72
CA ILE A 9 -18.77 -4.75 0.11
C ILE A 9 -17.78 -4.96 -1.03
N TYR A 10 -16.93 -5.97 -0.92
CA TYR A 10 -15.96 -6.36 -1.94
C TYR A 10 -16.46 -7.60 -2.68
N LYS A 11 -16.79 -7.46 -3.96
CA LYS A 11 -17.27 -8.59 -4.79
C LYS A 11 -16.09 -9.33 -5.41
N GLY A 12 -16.11 -10.66 -5.33
CA GLY A 12 -15.13 -11.53 -5.99
C GLY A 12 -15.26 -11.52 -7.52
N LYS A 13 -14.21 -11.97 -8.22
CA LYS A 13 -14.23 -12.16 -9.68
C LYS A 13 -15.20 -13.31 -10.06
N LYS A 14 -15.88 -13.18 -11.20
CA LYS A 14 -17.04 -14.02 -11.61
C LYS A 14 -16.78 -15.52 -11.84
N ASN A 15 -15.54 -16.00 -11.83
CA ASN A 15 -15.19 -17.38 -12.24
C ASN A 15 -14.39 -18.13 -11.16
N ILE A 16 -14.86 -18.11 -9.91
CA ILE A 16 -14.23 -18.89 -8.83
C ILE A 16 -15.23 -19.95 -8.37
N GLN A 17 -14.87 -21.22 -8.54
CA GLN A 17 -15.58 -22.37 -7.96
C GLN A 17 -15.02 -22.58 -6.55
N ASP A 18 -15.88 -22.93 -5.59
CA ASP A 18 -15.52 -23.33 -4.22
C ASP A 18 -14.87 -22.25 -3.30
N ALA A 19 -14.90 -20.96 -3.68
CA ALA A 19 -14.50 -19.86 -2.79
C ALA A 19 -15.69 -18.99 -2.39
N HIS A 20 -16.21 -19.23 -1.19
CA HIS A 20 -17.38 -18.52 -0.67
C HIS A 20 -17.04 -17.22 0.05
N GLU A 21 -15.83 -17.13 0.62
CA GLU A 21 -15.40 -15.99 1.45
C GLU A 21 -13.89 -15.71 1.31
N ALA A 22 -13.48 -14.51 1.69
CA ALA A 22 -12.07 -14.13 1.81
C ALA A 22 -11.40 -14.80 3.02
N ILE A 23 -10.07 -14.86 3.03
CA ILE A 23 -9.31 -15.26 4.22
C ILE A 23 -9.46 -14.14 5.27
N ARG A 24 -10.05 -14.48 6.41
CA ARG A 24 -10.38 -13.55 7.50
C ARG A 24 -10.36 -14.29 8.84
N PRO A 25 -10.31 -13.59 9.99
CA PRO A 25 -10.56 -14.20 11.28
C PRO A 25 -11.94 -14.87 11.30
N SER A 26 -12.00 -16.09 11.85
CA SER A 26 -13.26 -16.81 12.02
C SER A 26 -14.16 -16.14 13.05
N ILE A 27 -13.55 -15.66 14.15
CA ILE A 27 -14.17 -14.92 15.24
C ILE A 27 -13.38 -13.61 15.40
N ILE A 28 -14.03 -12.47 15.18
CA ILE A 28 -13.33 -11.18 15.10
C ILE A 28 -12.91 -10.67 16.48
N GLU A 29 -13.66 -11.07 17.51
CA GLU A 29 -13.45 -10.75 18.93
C GLU A 29 -12.15 -11.34 19.48
N ILE A 30 -11.58 -12.36 18.81
CA ILE A 30 -10.25 -12.87 19.14
C ILE A 30 -9.22 -11.91 18.55
N THR A 31 -8.83 -10.90 19.31
CA THR A 31 -7.82 -9.95 18.86
C THR A 31 -6.44 -10.62 18.75
N PRO A 32 -5.49 -10.06 17.99
CA PRO A 32 -4.14 -10.60 17.93
C PRO A 32 -3.48 -10.74 19.29
N GLU A 33 -3.70 -9.79 20.21
CA GLU A 33 -3.16 -9.82 21.57
C GLU A 33 -3.66 -11.04 22.35
N MET A 34 -4.93 -11.41 22.18
CA MET A 34 -5.51 -12.61 22.78
C MET A 34 -4.95 -13.87 22.13
N ALA A 35 -4.89 -13.91 20.80
CA ALA A 35 -4.41 -15.06 20.03
C ALA A 35 -2.93 -15.37 20.29
N LYS A 36 -2.12 -14.35 20.61
CA LYS A 36 -0.67 -14.46 20.83
C LYS A 36 -0.28 -15.52 21.87
N TYR A 37 -1.10 -15.71 22.89
CA TYR A 37 -0.82 -16.68 23.96
C TYR A 37 -1.01 -18.15 23.55
N SER A 38 -1.70 -18.40 22.42
CA SER A 38 -2.05 -19.74 21.95
C SER A 38 -1.41 -20.09 20.61
N LEU A 39 -0.61 -19.18 20.02
CA LEU A 39 0.00 -19.35 18.71
C LEU A 39 1.52 -19.35 18.80
N THR A 40 2.16 -20.06 17.87
CA THR A 40 3.61 -19.88 17.65
C THR A 40 3.88 -18.49 17.08
N SER A 41 5.15 -18.05 17.11
CA SER A 41 5.56 -16.75 16.56
C SER A 41 5.15 -16.58 15.09
N GLU A 42 5.32 -17.62 14.26
CA GLU A 42 4.97 -17.58 12.84
C GLU A 42 3.45 -17.52 12.63
N GLN A 43 2.70 -18.35 13.35
CA GLN A 43 1.24 -18.35 13.31
C GLN A 43 0.67 -17.00 13.77
N TYR A 44 1.22 -16.43 14.84
CA TYR A 44 0.84 -15.11 15.33
C TYR A 44 1.08 -14.03 14.29
N LYS A 45 2.25 -14.01 13.63
CA LYS A 45 2.56 -13.02 12.58
C LYS A 45 1.57 -13.10 11.43
N LEU A 46 1.24 -14.32 10.97
CA LEU A 46 0.27 -14.52 9.90
C LEU A 46 -1.15 -14.12 10.34
N TYR A 47 -1.55 -14.49 11.56
CA TYR A 47 -2.85 -14.09 12.12
C TYR A 47 -2.97 -12.58 12.27
N TYR A 48 -1.93 -11.91 12.81
CA TYR A 48 -1.86 -10.46 12.95
C TYR A 48 -2.02 -9.76 11.60
N LEU A 49 -1.34 -10.25 10.56
CA LEU A 49 -1.47 -9.75 9.19
C LEU A 49 -2.91 -9.89 8.66
N ILE A 50 -3.51 -11.08 8.79
CA ILE A 50 -4.88 -11.36 8.32
C ILE A 50 -5.90 -10.50 9.08
N TRP A 51 -5.78 -10.41 10.40
CA TRP A 51 -6.70 -9.67 11.26
C TRP A 51 -6.66 -8.17 10.93
N ASN A 52 -5.46 -7.58 10.87
CA ASN A 52 -5.31 -6.17 10.52
C ASN A 52 -5.79 -5.88 9.10
N ARG A 53 -5.50 -6.75 8.14
CA ARG A 53 -5.97 -6.60 6.75
C ARG A 53 -7.49 -6.60 6.69
N PHE A 54 -8.13 -7.54 7.39
CA PHE A 54 -9.58 -7.66 7.43
C PHE A 54 -10.22 -6.44 8.10
N MET A 55 -9.74 -6.02 9.27
CA MET A 55 -10.27 -4.85 9.97
C MET A 55 -10.07 -3.56 9.17
N ALA A 56 -8.88 -3.35 8.60
CA ALA A 56 -8.60 -2.21 7.73
C ALA A 56 -9.53 -2.15 6.52
N SER A 57 -9.94 -3.30 5.96
CA SER A 57 -10.89 -3.34 4.84
C SER A 57 -12.29 -2.81 5.20
N HIS A 58 -12.62 -2.73 6.48
CA HIS A 58 -13.87 -2.17 6.99
C HIS A 58 -13.72 -0.74 7.52
N MET A 59 -12.54 -0.10 7.42
CA MET A 59 -12.28 1.25 7.92
C MET A 59 -12.49 2.35 6.86
N ALA A 60 -12.58 3.60 7.30
CA ALA A 60 -12.60 4.78 6.44
C ALA A 60 -11.32 4.89 5.57
N TYR A 61 -11.40 5.62 4.46
CA TYR A 61 -10.23 5.85 3.60
C TYR A 61 -9.20 6.73 4.31
N CYS A 62 -7.93 6.53 3.96
CA CYS A 62 -6.90 7.54 4.23
C CYS A 62 -7.14 8.75 3.33
N GLU A 63 -7.04 9.96 3.88
CA GLU A 63 -7.08 11.23 3.15
C GLU A 63 -5.68 11.85 3.14
N LEU A 64 -5.16 12.10 1.95
CA LEU A 64 -3.89 12.78 1.74
C LEU A 64 -4.12 14.19 1.21
N ASN A 65 -3.30 15.14 1.65
CA ASN A 65 -3.15 16.44 1.03
C ASN A 65 -1.93 16.39 0.11
N THR A 66 -2.15 16.31 -1.19
CA THR A 66 -1.07 16.32 -2.20
C THR A 66 -0.90 17.72 -2.77
N ASN A 67 0.32 18.23 -2.70
CA ASN A 67 0.73 19.51 -3.26
C ASN A 67 1.76 19.28 -4.37
N SER A 68 1.64 20.03 -5.45
CA SER A 68 2.66 20.05 -6.51
C SER A 68 2.96 21.50 -6.88
N ILE A 69 4.24 21.81 -6.97
CA ILE A 69 4.76 23.16 -7.18
C ILE A 69 5.60 23.13 -8.45
N GLU A 70 5.31 24.03 -9.37
CA GLU A 70 6.12 24.28 -10.57
C GLU A 70 6.90 25.57 -10.35
N ILE A 71 8.22 25.48 -10.41
CA ILE A 71 9.13 26.61 -10.19
C ILE A 71 9.75 26.97 -11.54
N LYS A 72 9.54 28.21 -11.97
CA LYS A 72 10.14 28.74 -13.20
C LYS A 72 11.42 29.50 -12.87
N ASN A 73 12.52 29.20 -13.56
CA ASN A 73 13.78 29.92 -13.44
C ASN A 73 14.33 30.21 -14.86
N GLY A 74 14.02 31.40 -15.38
CA GLY A 74 14.29 31.75 -16.78
C GLY A 74 13.55 30.80 -17.74
N ASP A 75 14.33 30.08 -18.54
CA ASP A 75 13.83 29.07 -19.49
C ASP A 75 13.62 27.68 -18.87
N TYR A 76 14.11 27.46 -17.64
CA TYR A 76 14.02 26.19 -16.95
C TYR A 76 12.77 26.08 -16.08
N LYS A 77 12.28 24.84 -15.93
CA LYS A 77 11.16 24.48 -15.06
C LYS A 77 11.58 23.36 -14.13
N PHE A 78 11.36 23.56 -12.84
CA PHE A 78 11.54 22.54 -11.81
C PHE A 78 10.17 22.15 -11.27
N LYS A 79 10.02 20.89 -10.86
CA LYS A 79 8.81 20.38 -10.24
C LYS A 79 9.15 19.78 -8.90
N ALA A 80 8.40 20.15 -7.88
CA ALA A 80 8.38 19.49 -6.59
C ALA A 80 6.96 18.95 -6.36
N SER A 81 6.86 17.75 -5.81
CA SER A 81 5.60 17.15 -5.38
C SER A 81 5.79 16.62 -3.97
N GLY A 82 4.74 16.70 -3.17
CA GLY A 82 4.76 16.18 -1.82
C GLY A 82 3.35 15.94 -1.32
N SER A 83 3.21 15.03 -0.38
CA SER A 83 1.94 14.71 0.25
C SER A 83 2.09 14.67 1.76
N THR A 84 1.01 14.99 2.46
CA THR A 84 0.91 14.82 3.90
C THR A 84 -0.39 14.10 4.24
N ILE A 85 -0.36 13.25 5.27
CA ILE A 85 -1.55 12.56 5.76
C ILE A 85 -2.45 13.58 6.49
N LYS A 86 -3.63 13.84 5.93
CA LYS A 86 -4.69 14.63 6.57
C LYS A 86 -5.49 13.77 7.55
N PHE A 87 -5.73 12.52 7.18
CA PHE A 87 -6.41 11.51 7.99
C PHE A 87 -5.89 10.13 7.60
N ASP A 88 -5.37 9.36 8.56
CA ASP A 88 -4.72 8.07 8.33
C ASP A 88 -5.69 6.93 7.99
N GLY A 89 -6.98 7.05 8.35
CA GLY A 89 -8.02 6.08 7.98
C GLY A 89 -7.60 4.62 8.25
N PHE A 90 -7.79 3.75 7.27
CA PHE A 90 -7.39 2.33 7.36
C PHE A 90 -5.87 2.11 7.54
N MET A 91 -5.03 3.08 7.15
CA MET A 91 -3.56 2.93 7.24
C MET A 91 -3.08 2.85 8.68
N LYS A 92 -3.89 3.31 9.64
CA LYS A 92 -3.64 3.15 11.08
C LYS A 92 -3.45 1.70 11.53
N LEU A 93 -4.13 0.75 10.87
CA LEU A 93 -4.01 -0.68 11.18
C LEU A 93 -3.21 -1.45 10.13
N TYR A 94 -3.22 -0.99 8.87
CA TYR A 94 -2.57 -1.68 7.78
C TYR A 94 -1.91 -0.67 6.84
N GLU A 95 -0.62 -0.46 7.04
CA GLU A 95 0.19 0.39 6.17
C GLU A 95 0.37 -0.27 4.79
N TYR A 96 0.19 0.53 3.74
CA TYR A 96 0.65 0.19 2.40
C TYR A 96 1.88 1.02 2.13
N ALA A 97 3.03 0.55 2.59
CA ALA A 97 4.30 1.07 2.14
C ALA A 97 4.57 0.48 0.75
N THR A 98 4.44 1.27 -0.32
CA THR A 98 5.30 1.04 -1.49
C THR A 98 6.60 1.82 -1.28
N GLU A 99 7.71 1.33 -1.80
CA GLU A 99 9.01 2.02 -1.69
C GLU A 99 8.98 3.42 -2.33
N GLU A 100 7.99 3.70 -3.21
CA GLU A 100 7.78 5.00 -3.85
C GLU A 100 6.86 5.95 -3.04
N ASP A 101 5.99 5.41 -2.16
CA ASP A 101 5.03 6.20 -1.37
C ASP A 101 5.59 6.68 -0.01
N ASN A 102 6.82 6.27 0.35
CA ASN A 102 7.46 6.59 1.63
C ASN A 102 8.16 7.95 1.66
N GLU A 103 7.60 8.94 1.00
CA GLU A 103 8.02 10.31 1.23
C GLU A 103 6.78 11.14 1.58
N ASP A 104 6.46 11.20 2.88
CA ASP A 104 5.75 12.34 3.48
C ASP A 104 6.61 13.61 3.29
N VAL A 105 6.81 14.01 2.03
CA VAL A 105 7.47 15.27 1.68
C VAL A 105 6.47 16.37 1.98
N SER A 106 6.55 16.90 3.19
CA SER A 106 5.84 18.12 3.53
C SER A 106 6.51 19.28 2.80
N LEU A 107 5.88 19.75 1.71
CA LEU A 107 6.28 20.98 1.05
C LEU A 107 5.92 22.19 1.93
N PRO A 108 6.75 23.25 1.94
CA PRO A 108 6.41 24.49 2.62
C PRO A 108 5.18 25.13 1.98
N LYS A 109 4.46 25.95 2.76
CA LYS A 109 3.40 26.80 2.21
C LYS A 109 4.05 27.87 1.33
N LEU A 110 3.62 27.94 0.08
CA LEU A 110 4.05 28.91 -0.91
C LEU A 110 2.81 29.48 -1.60
N GLU A 111 2.86 30.75 -1.98
CA GLU A 111 1.84 31.42 -2.79
C GLU A 111 2.32 31.58 -4.24
N GLU A 112 1.36 31.85 -5.13
CA GLU A 112 1.69 32.11 -6.53
C GLU A 112 2.56 33.37 -6.63
N ASN A 113 3.69 33.25 -7.36
CA ASN A 113 4.70 34.29 -7.56
C ASN A 113 5.60 34.60 -6.35
N ASP A 114 5.63 33.72 -5.34
CA ASP A 114 6.66 33.82 -4.29
C ASP A 114 8.06 33.75 -4.89
N GLU A 115 8.92 34.70 -4.49
CA GLU A 115 10.32 34.71 -4.90
C GLU A 115 11.11 33.68 -4.10
N LEU A 116 11.65 32.69 -4.80
CA LEU A 116 12.50 31.65 -4.21
C LEU A 116 13.98 31.97 -4.44
N SER A 117 14.79 31.82 -3.39
CA SER A 117 16.24 31.91 -3.50
C SER A 117 16.85 30.53 -3.74
N LYS A 118 17.80 30.46 -4.67
CA LYS A 118 18.60 29.25 -4.89
C LYS A 118 19.52 29.04 -3.68
N VAL A 119 19.37 27.90 -3.01
CA VAL A 119 20.31 27.44 -1.97
C VAL A 119 21.44 26.62 -2.60
N ASP A 120 21.11 25.58 -3.36
CA ASP A 120 22.07 24.70 -4.01
C ASP A 120 21.50 24.11 -5.32
N ILE A 121 22.38 23.64 -6.22
CA ILE A 121 22.01 22.90 -7.44
C ILE A 121 22.93 21.68 -7.57
N GLU A 122 22.34 20.49 -7.46
CA GLU A 122 23.01 19.20 -7.66
C GLU A 122 22.63 18.59 -9.00
N GLY A 123 23.63 18.22 -9.82
CA GLY A 123 23.41 17.50 -11.06
C GLY A 123 23.28 16.00 -10.81
N LYS A 124 22.08 15.44 -10.95
CA LYS A 124 21.85 13.99 -10.84
C LYS A 124 21.82 13.32 -12.21
N GLN A 125 22.60 12.27 -12.37
CA GLN A 125 22.58 11.40 -13.55
C GLN A 125 21.93 10.08 -13.16
N HIS A 126 20.89 9.69 -13.89
CA HIS A 126 20.24 8.40 -13.73
C HIS A 126 20.59 7.50 -14.91
N PHE A 127 20.78 6.21 -14.63
CA PHE A 127 20.94 5.17 -15.65
C PHE A 127 19.69 4.30 -15.69
N THR A 128 19.33 3.85 -16.89
CA THR A 128 18.26 2.86 -17.05
C THR A 128 18.66 1.56 -16.36
N GLN A 129 17.78 1.04 -15.51
CA GLN A 129 17.97 -0.27 -14.90
C GLN A 129 17.28 -1.34 -15.75
N PRO A 130 17.83 -2.57 -15.79
CA PRO A 130 17.12 -3.68 -16.40
C PRO A 130 15.82 -3.99 -15.62
N PRO A 131 14.85 -4.67 -16.25
CA PRO A 131 13.64 -5.10 -15.55
C PRO A 131 13.96 -5.90 -14.29
N ALA A 132 13.23 -5.63 -13.21
CA ALA A 132 13.39 -6.34 -11.95
C ALA A 132 13.13 -7.85 -12.14
N ARG A 133 13.91 -8.67 -11.44
CA ARG A 133 13.66 -10.12 -11.39
C ARG A 133 12.41 -10.41 -10.54
N TYR A 134 11.84 -11.59 -10.75
CA TYR A 134 10.72 -12.04 -9.94
C TYR A 134 11.16 -12.39 -8.52
N SER A 135 10.38 -11.93 -7.54
CA SER A 135 10.28 -12.55 -6.22
C SER A 135 9.12 -13.55 -6.25
N GLU A 136 8.99 -14.40 -5.22
CA GLU A 136 7.83 -15.29 -5.11
C GLU A 136 6.51 -14.51 -5.21
N ALA A 137 6.42 -13.37 -4.52
CA ALA A 137 5.23 -12.52 -4.53
C ALA A 137 4.91 -11.95 -5.93
N SER A 138 5.91 -11.40 -6.64
CA SER A 138 5.66 -10.85 -7.98
C SER A 138 5.45 -11.94 -9.03
N PHE A 139 5.98 -13.14 -8.81
CA PHE A 139 5.71 -14.31 -9.63
C PHE A 139 4.27 -14.82 -9.45
N VAL A 140 3.79 -14.98 -8.20
CA VAL A 140 2.38 -15.33 -7.91
C VAL A 140 1.43 -14.33 -8.56
N LYS A 141 1.70 -13.02 -8.39
CA LYS A 141 0.91 -11.95 -9.01
C LYS A 141 0.85 -12.10 -10.53
N SER A 142 1.99 -12.38 -11.16
CA SER A 142 2.09 -12.59 -12.61
C SER A 142 1.35 -13.83 -13.09
N LEU A 143 1.37 -14.93 -12.33
CA LEU A 143 0.60 -16.14 -12.62
C LEU A 143 -0.91 -15.91 -12.52
N GLU A 144 -1.37 -15.11 -11.54
CA GLU A 144 -2.77 -14.71 -11.41
C GLU A 144 -3.22 -13.82 -12.58
N GLU A 145 -2.46 -12.77 -12.90
CA GLU A 145 -2.78 -11.81 -13.97
C GLU A 145 -2.86 -12.50 -15.33
N LYS A 146 -1.98 -13.47 -15.59
CA LYS A 146 -2.00 -14.28 -16.82
C LYS A 146 -3.03 -15.41 -16.79
N GLY A 147 -3.74 -15.61 -15.67
CA GLY A 147 -4.73 -16.67 -15.51
C GLY A 147 -4.16 -18.10 -15.52
N ILE A 148 -2.85 -18.25 -15.32
CA ILE A 148 -2.14 -19.54 -15.33
C ILE A 148 -2.25 -20.20 -13.96
N GLY A 149 -2.01 -19.44 -12.90
CA GLY A 149 -2.06 -19.96 -11.53
C GLY A 149 -3.48 -20.02 -10.97
N ARG A 150 -3.66 -20.88 -9.97
CA ARG A 150 -4.85 -20.94 -9.10
C ARG A 150 -4.40 -20.90 -7.63
N PRO A 151 -5.27 -20.52 -6.69
CA PRO A 151 -4.94 -20.52 -5.26
C PRO A 151 -4.29 -21.82 -4.76
N SER A 152 -4.75 -22.97 -5.27
CA SER A 152 -4.22 -24.30 -4.94
C SER A 152 -2.87 -24.65 -5.57
N THR A 153 -2.42 -23.89 -6.59
CA THR A 153 -1.22 -24.24 -7.38
C THR A 153 -0.05 -23.30 -7.17
N TYR A 154 -0.24 -22.11 -6.57
CA TYR A 154 0.83 -21.13 -6.42
C TYR A 154 2.05 -21.69 -5.65
N VAL A 155 1.84 -22.26 -4.46
CA VAL A 155 2.93 -22.77 -3.63
C VAL A 155 3.63 -23.98 -4.28
N PRO A 156 2.92 -25.03 -4.75
CA PRO A 156 3.57 -26.15 -5.44
C PRO A 156 4.41 -25.74 -6.65
N THR A 157 3.95 -24.76 -7.44
CA THR A 157 4.69 -24.27 -8.62
C THR A 157 5.97 -23.51 -8.25
N ILE A 158 6.03 -22.88 -7.08
CA ILE A 158 7.22 -22.13 -6.62
C ILE A 158 8.25 -23.05 -5.97
N THR A 159 7.78 -24.07 -5.24
CA THR A 159 8.66 -24.97 -4.46
C THR A 159 9.30 -26.09 -5.28
N THR A 160 8.72 -26.45 -6.44
CA THR A 160 9.25 -27.50 -7.34
C THR A 160 10.41 -26.99 -8.18
#